data_AF-A0A4R2TI78-F1
#
_entry.id   AF-A0A4R2TI78-F1
#
_cell.length_a   1.000
_cell.length_b   1.000
_cell.length_c   1.000
_cell.angle_alpha   90.00
_cell.angle_beta   90.00
_cell.angle_gamma   90.00
#
_symmetry.space_group_name_H-M   'P 1'
#
loop_
_entity.id
_entity.type
_entity.pdbx_description
1 polymer ?
#
loop_
_entity_poly.entity_id
_entity_poly.type
_entity_poly.pdbx_seq_one_letter_code
_entity_poly.pdbx_strand_id
1 'polypeptide(L)'
;MAMLTPPADFPIPSLRLPIAPPSSRRLMILDTNIMQYAITSTGGTVIHRLNEEIERARIAEAAETGFCMTPFQILEVLGTVVPDIGVPTRPSTGQSRRQLLDQVINEARAKYAALPQLAQSSLAARAGERRSYLPEEGHALFDFCITGPCSQIDLTLQIASSLAWDYGLKSVFPKSIAQEIDNELAVLLLVTGQSQLSRFRIAKRLWDVFYAKGRKLVPQAVEGIEAANKAMQLKTRRDFLDCDLYHMACFGWFDADVTVLTCDPPDSIMNRIAVYKGMVESVAANAPDLPEDRLPAVRVGIIARCEPTGEITHIFPVQRVPTIV
;
A
#
# COMPACT_ATOMS: atom_id res chain seq x y z
N MET A 1 6.79 -25.37 13.73
CA MET A 1 6.28 -23.98 13.62
C MET A 1 5.43 -23.74 14.85
N ALA A 2 5.64 -22.62 15.55
CA ALA A 2 4.82 -22.26 16.71
C ALA A 2 3.46 -21.72 16.22
N MET A 3 2.37 -22.08 16.89
CA MET A 3 1.02 -21.60 16.59
C MET A 3 0.93 -20.08 16.78
N LEU A 4 0.37 -19.36 15.80
CA LEU A 4 0.13 -17.93 15.88
C LEU A 4 -1.12 -17.69 16.73
N THR A 5 -0.97 -17.10 17.91
CA THR A 5 -2.10 -16.77 18.80
C THR A 5 -2.64 -15.38 18.43
N PRO A 6 -3.96 -15.21 18.27
CA PRO A 6 -4.54 -13.91 17.92
C PRO A 6 -4.41 -12.90 19.07
N PRO A 7 -4.10 -11.63 18.80
CA PRO A 7 -3.96 -10.62 19.85
C PRO A 7 -5.32 -10.22 20.44
N ALA A 8 -5.38 -10.13 21.77
CA ALA A 8 -6.51 -9.57 22.51
C ALA A 8 -6.78 -8.09 22.13
N ASP A 9 -8.06 -7.73 22.14
CA ASP A 9 -8.70 -6.55 21.56
C ASP A 9 -7.89 -5.25 21.63
N PHE A 10 -7.85 -4.57 20.48
CA PHE A 10 -7.15 -3.31 20.23
C PHE A 10 -8.12 -2.15 20.54
N PRO A 11 -7.90 -1.30 21.56
CA PRO A 11 -8.63 -0.06 21.69
C PRO A 11 -8.04 0.95 20.69
N ILE A 12 -8.76 1.20 19.59
CA ILE A 12 -8.36 2.14 18.54
C ILE A 12 -9.13 3.45 18.79
N PRO A 13 -8.48 4.63 18.89
CA PRO A 13 -9.17 5.89 18.70
C PRO A 13 -9.73 5.88 17.27
N SER A 14 -11.05 5.91 17.13
CA SER A 14 -11.75 5.88 15.85
C SER A 14 -11.34 7.06 14.96
N LEU A 15 -10.24 6.94 14.23
CA LEU A 15 -9.89 7.84 13.15
C LEU A 15 -10.75 7.42 11.96
N ARG A 16 -11.89 8.09 11.82
CA ARG A 16 -12.63 8.11 10.55
C ARG A 16 -11.73 8.76 9.51
N LEU A 17 -10.96 7.96 8.81
CA LEU A 17 -10.37 8.34 7.53
C LEU A 17 -11.50 8.24 6.49
N PRO A 18 -11.62 9.21 5.57
CA PRO A 18 -10.75 9.09 4.40
C PRO A 18 -10.39 10.39 3.63
N ILE A 19 -9.35 10.30 2.78
CA ILE A 19 -9.27 10.99 1.47
C ILE A 19 -9.93 10.07 0.43
N ALA A 20 -11.20 9.77 0.65
CA ALA A 20 -12.03 9.05 -0.30
C ALA A 20 -13.37 9.79 -0.32
N PRO A 21 -13.96 9.99 -1.50
CA PRO A 21 -15.30 10.55 -1.54
C PRO A 21 -16.25 9.66 -0.73
N PRO A 22 -17.03 10.23 0.20
CA PRO A 22 -18.01 9.45 0.94
C PRO A 22 -19.03 8.92 -0.07
N SER A 23 -19.26 7.60 -0.08
CA SER A 23 -20.23 6.82 -0.88
C SER A 23 -19.74 6.07 -2.13
N SER A 24 -18.46 6.09 -2.51
CA SER A 24 -18.00 5.29 -3.67
C SER A 24 -17.85 3.80 -3.32
N ARG A 25 -18.56 2.92 -4.04
CA ARG A 25 -18.40 1.46 -3.94
C ARG A 25 -17.05 0.98 -4.50
N ARG A 26 -16.41 1.80 -5.34
CA ARG A 26 -15.13 1.51 -5.99
C ARG A 26 -14.21 2.73 -5.99
N LEU A 27 -12.95 2.53 -5.61
CA LEU A 27 -11.89 3.54 -5.64
C LEU A 27 -10.94 3.26 -6.81
N MET A 28 -10.47 4.33 -7.45
CA MET A 28 -9.44 4.26 -8.48
C MET A 28 -8.15 4.88 -7.97
N ILE A 29 -7.11 4.08 -7.87
CA ILE A 29 -5.79 4.55 -7.48
C ILE A 29 -4.91 4.60 -8.73
N LEU A 30 -4.37 5.77 -9.01
CA LEU A 30 -3.32 5.96 -10.00
C LEU A 30 -1.99 5.65 -9.32
N ASP A 31 -1.15 4.78 -9.90
CA ASP A 31 0.25 4.74 -9.49
C ASP A 31 0.92 6.11 -9.74
N THR A 32 2.06 6.37 -9.08
CA THR A 32 2.69 7.69 -9.21
C THR A 32 3.14 7.98 -10.65
N ASN A 33 3.54 6.97 -11.42
CA ASN A 33 3.97 7.17 -12.81
C ASN A 33 2.81 7.60 -13.71
N ILE A 34 1.67 6.92 -13.62
CA ILE A 34 0.43 7.26 -14.32
C ILE A 34 -0.04 8.66 -13.93
N MET A 35 0.02 8.99 -12.63
CA MET A 35 -0.29 10.34 -12.17
C MET A 35 0.61 11.39 -12.83
N GLN A 36 1.93 11.15 -12.88
CA GLN A 36 2.88 12.07 -13.52
C GLN A 36 2.63 12.21 -15.03
N TYR A 37 2.33 11.13 -15.74
CA TYR A 37 1.96 11.20 -17.16
C TYR A 37 0.65 11.97 -17.38
N ALA A 38 -0.32 11.80 -16.48
CA ALA A 38 -1.63 12.43 -16.57
C ALA A 38 -1.61 13.95 -16.29
N ILE A 39 -0.64 14.46 -15.53
CA ILE A 39 -0.57 15.90 -15.17
C ILE A 39 0.47 16.71 -15.94
N THR A 40 1.32 16.10 -16.77
CA THR A 40 2.38 16.78 -17.53
C THR A 40 1.89 17.26 -18.91
N SER A 41 2.75 17.82 -19.78
CA SER A 41 2.38 18.59 -20.99
C SER A 41 1.50 17.90 -22.05
N THR A 42 1.26 16.59 -21.94
CA THR A 42 0.30 15.83 -22.77
C THR A 42 -0.90 15.31 -21.96
N GLY A 43 -1.02 15.76 -20.71
CA GLY A 43 -1.82 15.17 -19.65
C GLY A 43 -3.33 15.23 -19.88
N GLY A 44 -3.85 16.31 -20.45
CA GLY A 44 -5.26 16.40 -20.84
C GLY A 44 -5.70 15.29 -21.78
N THR A 45 -4.85 14.92 -22.75
CA THR A 45 -5.09 13.81 -23.66
C THR A 45 -5.01 12.45 -22.94
N VAL A 46 -4.05 12.28 -22.03
CA VAL A 46 -3.89 11.05 -21.24
C VAL A 46 -5.09 10.81 -20.33
N ILE A 47 -5.58 11.85 -19.63
CA ILE A 47 -6.76 11.76 -18.76
C ILE A 47 -8.01 11.43 -19.56
N HIS A 48 -8.22 12.11 -20.69
CA HIS A 48 -9.34 11.82 -21.57
C HIS A 48 -9.30 10.37 -22.04
N ARG A 49 -8.13 9.90 -22.50
CA ARG A 49 -7.91 8.53 -22.92
C ARG A 49 -8.16 7.53 -21.79
N LEU A 50 -7.67 7.78 -20.57
CA LEU A 50 -7.90 6.91 -19.42
C LEU A 50 -9.39 6.76 -19.13
N ASN A 51 -10.16 7.85 -19.17
CA ASN A 51 -11.60 7.80 -18.95
C ASN A 51 -12.32 6.99 -20.04
N GLU A 52 -12.00 7.20 -21.32
CA GLU A 52 -12.53 6.39 -22.43
C GLU A 52 -12.24 4.91 -22.25
N GLU A 53 -11.01 4.59 -21.85
CA GLU A 53 -10.53 3.22 -21.66
C GLU A 53 -11.20 2.53 -20.46
N ILE A 54 -11.39 3.26 -19.35
CA ILE A 54 -12.12 2.80 -18.17
C ILE A 54 -13.57 2.45 -18.52
N GLU A 55 -14.25 3.32 -19.25
CA GLU A 55 -15.63 3.13 -19.70
C GLU A 55 -15.73 1.94 -20.67
N ARG A 56 -14.85 1.91 -21.68
CA ARG A 56 -14.78 0.83 -22.69
C ARG A 56 -14.54 -0.53 -22.05
N ALA A 57 -13.64 -0.60 -21.10
CA ALA A 57 -13.30 -1.82 -20.38
C ALA A 57 -14.35 -2.22 -19.34
N ARG A 58 -15.38 -1.40 -19.11
CA ARG A 58 -16.41 -1.60 -18.07
C ARG A 58 -15.80 -1.82 -16.68
N ILE A 59 -14.69 -1.13 -16.41
CA ILE A 59 -13.98 -1.23 -15.12
C ILE A 59 -14.80 -0.56 -14.02
N ALA A 60 -15.53 0.50 -14.34
CA ALA A 60 -16.49 1.15 -13.47
C ALA A 60 -17.52 1.94 -14.29
N GLU A 61 -18.68 2.23 -13.71
CA GLU A 61 -19.60 3.24 -14.24
C GLU A 61 -19.08 4.63 -13.85
N ALA A 62 -19.07 5.58 -14.80
CA ALA A 62 -18.45 6.91 -14.65
C ALA A 62 -18.98 7.74 -13.46
N ALA A 63 -20.18 7.43 -12.95
CA ALA A 63 -20.79 8.13 -11.82
C ALA A 63 -20.29 7.64 -10.44
N GLU A 64 -19.52 6.55 -10.37
CA GLU A 64 -19.09 5.92 -9.11
C GLU A 64 -17.57 6.02 -8.84
N THR A 65 -16.80 6.59 -9.78
CA THR A 65 -15.33 6.58 -9.72
C THR A 65 -14.74 7.81 -9.04
N GLY A 66 -14.20 7.59 -7.84
CA GLY A 66 -13.30 8.55 -7.19
C GLY A 66 -11.84 8.17 -7.41
N PHE A 67 -11.07 9.05 -8.05
CA PHE A 67 -9.60 8.94 -8.03
C PHE A 67 -9.09 9.22 -6.60
N CYS A 68 -8.11 8.45 -6.14
CA CYS A 68 -7.47 8.73 -4.86
C CYS A 68 -5.98 8.38 -4.91
N MET A 69 -5.24 8.95 -3.97
CA MET A 69 -3.83 8.67 -3.75
C MET A 69 -3.61 8.34 -2.28
N THR A 70 -2.66 7.44 -2.03
CA THR A 70 -2.22 7.16 -0.66
C THR A 70 -1.43 8.35 -0.10
N PRO A 71 -1.33 8.48 1.24
CA PRO A 71 -0.44 9.45 1.89
C PRO A 71 1.00 9.42 1.34
N PHE A 72 1.50 8.24 0.97
CA PHE A 72 2.84 8.08 0.41
C PHE A 72 2.98 8.63 -1.00
N GLN A 73 2.00 8.35 -1.87
CA GLN A 73 2.00 8.88 -3.22
C GLN A 73 1.85 10.40 -3.23
N ILE A 74 1.04 10.96 -2.30
CA ILE A 74 0.95 12.41 -2.12
C ILE A 74 2.34 12.99 -1.78
N LEU A 75 3.05 12.40 -0.81
CA LEU A 75 4.40 12.84 -0.45
C LEU A 75 5.38 12.75 -1.62
N GLU A 76 5.27 11.69 -2.43
CA GLU A 76 6.12 11.49 -3.60
C GLU A 76 5.86 12.54 -4.69
N VAL A 77 4.59 12.78 -5.04
CA VAL A 77 4.20 13.80 -6.02
C VAL A 77 4.63 15.20 -5.57
N LEU A 78 4.54 15.50 -4.27
CA LEU A 78 5.03 16.76 -3.71
C LEU A 78 6.57 16.86 -3.66
N GLY A 79 7.29 15.76 -3.85
CA GLY A 79 8.75 15.71 -3.69
C GLY A 79 9.18 15.92 -2.23
N THR A 80 8.37 15.45 -1.28
CA THR A 80 8.63 15.61 0.16
C THR A 80 9.56 14.52 0.67
N VAL A 81 10.76 14.93 1.07
CA VAL A 81 11.75 14.03 1.66
C VAL A 81 11.41 13.81 3.13
N VAL A 82 11.12 12.56 3.48
CA VAL A 82 10.91 12.16 4.88
C VAL A 82 12.26 11.72 5.49
N PRO A 83 12.71 12.37 6.59
CA PRO A 83 13.95 12.01 7.26
C PRO A 83 13.80 10.72 8.07
N ASP A 84 14.93 10.07 8.38
CA ASP A 84 14.97 9.07 9.44
C ASP A 84 14.85 9.78 10.79
N ILE A 85 13.95 9.27 11.63
CA ILE A 85 13.60 9.83 12.93
C ILE A 85 14.29 9.11 14.10
N GLY A 86 15.03 8.02 13.83
CA GLY A 86 15.86 7.32 14.81
C GLY A 86 15.12 6.92 16.09
N VAL A 87 14.08 6.11 15.99
CA VAL A 87 13.35 5.55 17.14
C VAL A 87 14.05 4.26 17.59
N PRO A 88 14.41 4.11 18.89
CA PRO A 88 15.05 2.91 19.39
C PRO A 88 14.15 1.66 19.29
N THR A 89 14.74 0.54 18.89
CA THR A 89 14.04 -0.76 18.74
C THR A 89 14.43 -1.78 19.80
N ARG A 90 15.06 -1.34 20.90
CA ARG A 90 15.51 -2.22 21.99
C ARG A 90 14.46 -2.25 23.11
N PRO A 91 14.08 -3.44 23.60
CA PRO A 91 13.15 -3.54 24.72
C PRO A 91 13.76 -2.97 25.99
N SER A 92 12.92 -2.28 26.77
CA SER A 92 13.20 -1.98 28.17
C SER A 92 12.95 -3.20 29.06
N THR A 93 13.52 -3.22 30.27
CA THR A 93 13.40 -4.37 31.18
C THR A 93 11.94 -4.66 31.52
N GLY A 94 11.49 -5.91 31.30
CA GLY A 94 10.12 -6.35 31.56
C GLY A 94 9.09 -5.98 30.50
N GLN A 95 9.50 -5.29 29.43
CA GLN A 95 8.62 -4.91 28.33
C GLN A 95 8.27 -6.11 27.45
N SER A 96 6.98 -6.27 27.15
CA SER A 96 6.52 -7.26 26.18
C SER A 96 6.87 -6.84 24.74
N ARG A 97 6.91 -7.81 23.83
CA ARG A 97 7.26 -7.57 22.42
C ARG A 97 6.24 -6.69 21.70
N ARG A 98 4.95 -6.90 22.01
CA ARG A 98 3.85 -6.05 21.57
C ARG A 98 3.99 -4.62 22.09
N GLN A 99 4.30 -4.46 23.38
CA GLN A 99 4.56 -3.14 23.96
C GLN A 99 5.73 -2.43 23.30
N LEU A 100 6.77 -3.16 22.88
CA LEU A 100 7.88 -2.58 22.13
C LEU A 100 7.46 -2.11 20.75
N LEU A 101 6.71 -2.93 19.99
CA LEU A 101 6.21 -2.52 18.68
C LEU A 101 5.30 -1.29 18.77
N ASP A 102 4.38 -1.29 19.74
CA ASP A 102 3.48 -0.16 20.01
C ASP A 102 4.26 1.10 20.41
N GLN A 103 5.28 0.96 21.26
CA GLN A 103 6.18 2.07 21.62
C GLN A 103 6.86 2.64 20.37
N VAL A 104 7.46 1.79 19.54
CA VAL A 104 8.18 2.21 18.33
C VAL A 104 7.24 2.98 17.40
N ILE A 105 6.04 2.46 17.15
CA ILE A 105 5.06 3.11 16.26
C ILE A 105 4.56 4.43 16.85
N ASN A 106 4.26 4.48 18.15
CA ASN A 106 3.74 5.69 18.78
C ASN A 106 4.80 6.80 18.87
N GLU A 107 6.04 6.46 19.23
CA GLU A 107 7.16 7.40 19.20
C GLU A 107 7.44 7.87 17.77
N ALA A 108 7.38 6.96 16.79
CA ALA A 108 7.55 7.32 15.39
C ALA A 108 6.47 8.30 14.91
N ARG A 109 5.21 8.04 15.25
CA ARG A 109 4.08 8.90 14.91
C ARG A 109 4.25 10.30 15.50
N ALA A 110 4.63 10.39 16.79
CA ALA A 110 4.85 11.67 17.45
C ALA A 110 5.97 12.47 16.77
N LYS A 111 7.09 11.80 16.43
CA LYS A 111 8.20 12.45 15.71
C LYS A 111 7.81 12.90 14.31
N TYR A 112 7.11 12.08 13.52
CA TYR A 112 6.65 12.47 12.18
C TYR A 112 5.63 13.61 12.23
N ALA A 113 4.68 13.57 13.16
CA ALA A 113 3.68 14.64 13.32
C ALA A 113 4.31 15.99 13.68
N ALA A 114 5.48 15.99 14.31
CA ALA A 114 6.24 17.19 14.66
C ALA A 114 7.14 17.72 13.54
N LEU A 115 7.25 17.02 12.39
CA LEU A 115 8.13 17.46 11.30
C LEU A 115 7.57 18.69 10.57
N PRO A 116 8.33 19.80 10.49
CA PRO A 116 7.85 21.02 9.82
C PRO A 116 7.45 20.83 8.36
N GLN A 117 8.16 19.96 7.64
CA GLN A 117 7.86 19.64 6.23
C GLN A 117 6.58 18.83 6.02
N LEU A 118 6.04 18.23 7.09
CA LEU A 118 4.76 17.50 7.06
C LEU A 118 3.60 18.33 7.64
N ALA A 119 3.88 19.52 8.17
CA ALA A 119 2.85 20.44 8.63
C ALA A 119 1.90 20.80 7.47
N GLN A 120 0.61 20.93 7.77
CA GLN A 120 -0.43 21.19 6.78
C GLN A 120 -0.10 22.41 5.89
N SER A 121 0.35 23.51 6.50
CA SER A 121 0.76 24.72 5.77
C SER A 121 1.91 24.46 4.79
N SER A 122 2.88 23.62 5.17
CA SER A 122 4.02 23.25 4.33
C SER A 122 3.59 22.37 3.16
N LEU A 123 2.69 21.42 3.40
CA LEU A 123 2.12 20.55 2.35
C LEU A 123 1.27 21.36 1.36
N ALA A 124 0.39 22.23 1.85
CA ALA A 124 -0.42 23.12 1.03
C ALA A 124 0.43 24.08 0.18
N ALA A 125 1.47 24.68 0.77
CA ALA A 125 2.40 25.55 0.04
C ALA A 125 3.12 24.80 -1.08
N ARG A 126 3.64 23.58 -0.81
CA ARG A 126 4.26 22.73 -1.83
C ARG A 126 3.29 22.31 -2.92
N ALA A 127 2.04 22.00 -2.57
CA ALA A 127 1.01 21.67 -3.53
C ALA A 127 0.73 22.86 -4.47
N GLY A 128 0.59 24.07 -3.91
CA GLY A 128 0.42 25.30 -4.69
C GLY A 128 1.60 25.61 -5.61
N GLU A 129 2.82 25.47 -5.09
CA GLU A 129 4.05 25.61 -5.89
C GLU A 129 4.06 24.60 -7.05
N ARG A 130 3.85 23.31 -6.76
CA ARG A 130 3.85 22.25 -7.79
C ARG A 130 2.78 22.50 -8.85
N ARG A 131 1.57 22.87 -8.43
CA ARG A 131 0.46 23.22 -9.32
C ARG A 131 0.82 24.35 -10.29
N SER A 132 1.61 25.34 -9.86
CA SER A 132 2.02 26.48 -10.70
C SER A 132 2.91 26.10 -11.88
N TYR A 133 3.56 24.94 -11.82
CA TYR A 133 4.41 24.41 -12.90
C TYR A 133 3.66 23.45 -13.84
N LEU A 134 2.40 23.13 -13.54
CA LEU A 134 1.60 22.22 -14.35
C LEU A 134 0.85 22.99 -15.46
N PRO A 135 0.69 22.36 -16.64
CA PRO A 135 -0.22 22.85 -17.67
C PRO A 135 -1.67 22.88 -17.15
N GLU A 136 -2.51 23.78 -17.68
CA GLU A 136 -3.89 23.99 -17.22
C GLU A 136 -4.73 22.70 -17.28
N GLU A 137 -4.50 21.87 -18.30
CA GLU A 137 -5.20 20.62 -18.51
C GLU A 137 -4.98 19.60 -17.39
N GLY A 138 -3.83 19.67 -16.69
CA GLY A 138 -3.51 18.79 -15.57
C GLY A 138 -4.04 19.28 -14.22
N HIS A 139 -4.52 20.53 -14.15
CA HIS A 139 -4.91 21.16 -12.87
C HIS A 139 -6.07 20.45 -12.21
N ALA A 140 -7.09 20.03 -12.96
CA ALA A 140 -8.29 19.43 -12.37
C ALA A 140 -7.96 18.12 -11.62
N LEU A 141 -7.19 17.21 -12.26
CA LEU A 141 -6.77 15.96 -11.63
C LEU A 141 -5.81 16.21 -10.47
N PHE A 142 -4.86 17.14 -10.63
CA PHE A 142 -3.93 17.50 -9.56
C PHE A 142 -4.66 18.09 -8.35
N ASP A 143 -5.63 18.96 -8.57
CA ASP A 143 -6.41 19.56 -7.50
C ASP A 143 -7.25 18.53 -6.77
N PHE A 144 -7.81 17.56 -7.49
CA PHE A 144 -8.56 16.47 -6.90
C PHE A 144 -7.69 15.50 -6.07
N CYS A 145 -6.54 15.09 -6.61
CA CYS A 145 -5.67 14.08 -6.01
C CYS A 145 -4.65 14.64 -5.00
N ILE A 146 -4.29 15.91 -5.09
CA ILE A 146 -3.19 16.52 -4.32
C ILE A 146 -3.64 17.78 -3.58
N THR A 147 -4.06 18.85 -4.28
CA THR A 147 -4.35 20.15 -3.65
C THR A 147 -5.49 20.05 -2.62
N GLY A 148 -6.59 19.42 -3.01
CA GLY A 148 -7.76 19.20 -2.15
C GLY A 148 -7.40 18.41 -0.89
N PRO A 149 -6.78 17.22 -1.03
CA PRO A 149 -6.28 16.45 0.11
C PRO A 149 -5.32 17.24 1.00
N CYS A 150 -4.37 18.00 0.43
CA CYS A 150 -3.42 18.82 1.19
C CYS A 150 -4.08 19.96 1.99
N SER A 151 -5.31 20.33 1.64
CA SER A 151 -6.10 21.34 2.35
C SER A 151 -6.88 20.76 3.54
N GLN A 152 -6.94 19.44 3.70
CA GLN A 152 -7.65 18.79 4.81
C GLN A 152 -6.86 18.88 6.11
N ILE A 153 -7.56 19.19 7.21
CA ILE A 153 -6.97 19.38 8.55
C ILE A 153 -6.28 18.10 9.06
N ASP A 154 -6.85 16.93 8.75
CA ASP A 154 -6.34 15.68 9.30
C ASP A 154 -5.19 15.06 8.52
N LEU A 155 -4.87 15.54 7.29
CA LEU A 155 -3.91 14.88 6.40
C LEU A 155 -2.55 14.63 7.07
N THR A 156 -2.03 15.62 7.79
CA THR A 156 -0.74 15.51 8.50
C THR A 156 -0.74 14.33 9.47
N LEU A 157 -1.83 14.12 10.21
CA LEU A 157 -1.95 12.99 11.13
C LEU A 157 -2.05 11.66 10.38
N GLN A 158 -2.72 11.63 9.23
CA GLN A 158 -2.81 10.45 8.38
C GLN A 158 -1.42 10.06 7.87
N ILE A 159 -0.69 11.01 7.28
CA ILE A 159 0.68 10.84 6.80
C ILE A 159 1.59 10.36 7.93
N ALA A 160 1.56 11.02 9.10
CA ALA A 160 2.39 10.63 10.24
C ALA A 160 2.07 9.21 10.72
N SER A 161 0.79 8.82 10.73
CA SER A 161 0.36 7.48 11.10
C SER A 161 0.86 6.43 10.09
N SER A 162 0.73 6.69 8.79
CA SER A 162 1.22 5.81 7.73
C SER A 162 2.74 5.64 7.78
N LEU A 163 3.48 6.74 7.94
CA LEU A 163 4.94 6.72 8.05
C LEU A 163 5.42 5.99 9.32
N ALA A 164 4.68 6.10 10.42
CA ALA A 164 5.00 5.40 11.66
C ALA A 164 4.86 3.88 11.53
N TRP A 165 3.80 3.42 10.86
CA TRP A 165 3.62 1.99 10.55
C TRP A 165 4.72 1.48 9.62
N ASP A 166 5.01 2.20 8.54
CA ASP A 166 6.12 1.84 7.64
C ASP A 166 7.46 1.82 8.38
N TYR A 167 7.70 2.75 9.32
CA TYR A 167 8.88 2.74 10.17
C TYR A 167 8.97 1.47 11.04
N GLY A 168 7.88 1.12 11.74
CA GLY A 168 7.81 -0.09 12.55
C GLY A 168 8.08 -1.36 11.73
N LEU A 169 7.54 -1.42 10.51
CA LEU A 169 7.74 -2.55 9.60
C LEU A 169 9.16 -2.63 9.01
N LYS A 170 9.82 -1.48 8.81
CA LYS A 170 11.23 -1.38 8.35
C LYS A 170 12.27 -1.59 9.45
N SER A 171 11.85 -1.42 10.70
CA SER A 171 12.75 -1.41 11.85
C SER A 171 13.50 -2.74 12.01
N VAL A 172 14.78 -2.65 12.35
CA VAL A 172 15.60 -3.81 12.68
C VAL A 172 15.50 -4.04 14.18
N PHE A 173 14.82 -5.11 14.57
CA PHE A 173 14.69 -5.52 15.96
C PHE A 173 15.84 -6.47 16.37
N PRO A 174 16.21 -6.52 17.65
CA PRO A 174 17.20 -7.46 18.16
C PRO A 174 16.89 -8.91 17.79
N LYS A 175 17.92 -9.69 17.42
CA LYS A 175 17.77 -11.09 16.99
C LYS A 175 16.98 -11.97 17.98
N SER A 176 17.09 -11.68 19.27
CA SER A 176 16.40 -12.41 20.33
C SER A 176 14.87 -12.29 20.28
N ILE A 177 14.34 -11.24 19.64
CA ILE A 177 12.89 -10.98 19.56
C ILE A 177 12.38 -10.84 18.12
N ALA A 178 13.28 -10.76 17.14
CA ALA A 178 12.94 -10.49 15.75
C ALA A 178 11.91 -11.48 15.18
N GLN A 179 12.09 -12.79 15.40
CA GLN A 179 11.18 -13.82 14.89
C GLN A 179 9.76 -13.69 15.43
N GLU A 180 9.63 -13.31 16.70
CA GLU A 180 8.32 -13.16 17.34
C GLU A 180 7.64 -11.87 16.87
N ILE A 181 8.40 -10.78 16.70
CA ILE A 181 7.88 -9.56 16.07
C ILE A 181 7.45 -9.84 14.63
N ASP A 182 8.22 -10.62 13.87
CA ASP A 182 7.82 -11.01 12.51
C ASP A 182 6.51 -11.80 12.49
N ASN A 183 6.27 -12.65 13.48
CA ASN A 183 5.01 -13.38 13.64
C ASN A 183 3.85 -12.42 13.96
N GLU A 184 4.04 -11.47 14.89
CA GLU A 184 3.05 -10.44 15.21
C GLU A 184 2.72 -9.58 13.98
N LEU A 185 3.74 -9.19 13.22
CA LEU A 185 3.57 -8.45 11.98
C LEU A 185 2.86 -9.28 10.90
N ALA A 186 3.11 -10.59 10.81
CA ALA A 186 2.42 -11.46 9.86
C ALA A 186 0.90 -11.45 10.09
N VAL A 187 0.44 -11.45 11.35
CA VAL A 187 -0.98 -11.37 11.71
C VAL A 187 -1.62 -10.08 11.17
N LEU A 188 -0.86 -8.99 11.02
CA LEU A 188 -1.37 -7.74 10.45
C LEU A 188 -1.79 -7.87 8.98
N LEU A 189 -1.34 -8.91 8.25
CA LEU A 189 -1.88 -9.20 6.92
C LEU A 189 -3.37 -9.55 6.97
N LEU A 190 -3.83 -10.12 8.08
CA LEU A 190 -5.19 -10.63 8.23
C LEU A 190 -6.13 -9.61 8.87
N VAL A 191 -5.65 -8.78 9.80
CA VAL A 191 -6.54 -7.92 10.60
C VAL A 191 -7.11 -6.76 9.78
N THR A 192 -8.43 -6.55 9.84
CA THR A 192 -9.13 -5.38 9.29
C THR A 192 -9.10 -4.20 10.29
N GLY A 193 -9.12 -2.95 9.80
CA GLY A 193 -9.19 -1.74 10.65
C GLY A 193 -7.87 -1.14 11.15
N GLN A 194 -6.72 -1.74 10.82
CA GLN A 194 -5.40 -1.11 10.98
C GLN A 194 -4.94 -0.41 9.70
N SER A 195 -3.76 0.23 9.71
CA SER A 195 -3.16 0.77 8.48
C SER A 195 -3.07 -0.35 7.43
N GLN A 196 -3.74 -0.14 6.30
CA GLN A 196 -3.67 -1.03 5.12
C GLN A 196 -2.37 -0.78 4.34
N LEU A 197 -1.68 0.32 4.64
CA LEU A 197 -0.43 0.68 4.00
C LEU A 197 0.74 -0.08 4.63
N SER A 198 1.74 -0.32 3.80
CA SER A 198 2.99 -1.07 4.04
C SER A 198 2.82 -2.57 4.28
N ARG A 199 1.63 -3.13 4.04
CA ARG A 199 1.38 -4.57 4.18
C ARG A 199 2.08 -5.42 3.12
N PHE A 200 2.35 -4.86 1.94
CA PHE A 200 3.15 -5.57 0.94
C PHE A 200 4.54 -5.94 1.47
N ARG A 201 5.11 -5.10 2.36
CA ARG A 201 6.40 -5.38 3.02
C ARG A 201 6.37 -6.67 3.85
N ILE A 202 5.27 -6.94 4.53
CA ILE A 202 5.11 -8.15 5.35
C ILE A 202 5.10 -9.38 4.44
N ALA A 203 4.25 -9.37 3.41
CA ALA A 203 4.20 -10.45 2.43
C ALA A 203 5.55 -10.66 1.73
N LYS A 204 6.27 -9.59 1.37
CA LYS A 204 7.61 -9.67 0.81
C LYS A 204 8.61 -10.33 1.76
N ARG A 205 8.56 -10.00 3.06
CA ARG A 205 9.43 -10.61 4.08
C ARG A 205 9.15 -12.11 4.20
N LEU A 206 7.87 -12.50 4.22
CA LEU A 206 7.47 -13.91 4.25
C LEU A 206 7.93 -14.65 2.99
N TRP A 207 7.74 -14.03 1.82
CA TRP A 207 8.22 -14.55 0.55
C TRP A 207 9.75 -14.74 0.54
N ASP A 208 10.52 -13.78 1.04
CA ASP A 208 11.99 -13.91 1.10
C ASP A 208 12.44 -15.09 1.97
N VAL A 209 11.77 -15.30 3.10
CA VAL A 209 12.02 -16.44 3.98
C VAL A 209 11.63 -17.76 3.29
N PHE A 210 10.47 -17.79 2.63
CA PHE A 210 10.00 -18.93 1.85
C PHE A 210 10.99 -19.27 0.74
N TYR A 211 11.36 -18.29 -0.08
CA TYR A 211 12.27 -18.46 -1.20
C TYR A 211 13.66 -18.94 -0.76
N ALA A 212 14.23 -18.35 0.29
CA ALA A 212 15.54 -18.74 0.82
C ALA A 212 15.58 -20.19 1.34
N LYS A 213 14.47 -20.69 1.89
CA LYS A 213 14.34 -22.07 2.39
C LYS A 213 13.93 -23.06 1.29
N GLY A 214 13.00 -22.64 0.43
CA GLY A 214 12.31 -23.47 -0.57
C GLY A 214 13.11 -23.74 -1.84
N ARG A 215 14.04 -22.86 -2.24
CA ARG A 215 14.90 -23.05 -3.43
C ARG A 215 15.69 -24.36 -3.40
N LYS A 216 15.92 -24.94 -2.22
CA LYS A 216 16.63 -26.22 -2.04
C LYS A 216 15.73 -27.45 -2.10
N LEU A 217 14.40 -27.28 -2.03
CA LEU A 217 13.46 -28.37 -1.77
C LEU A 217 12.66 -28.82 -3.01
N VAL A 218 12.49 -27.96 -4.03
CA VAL A 218 11.66 -28.30 -5.20
C VAL A 218 12.35 -27.91 -6.53
N PRO A 219 13.23 -28.77 -7.08
CA PRO A 219 13.96 -28.49 -8.33
C PRO A 219 13.09 -28.33 -9.58
N GLN A 220 11.86 -28.86 -9.57
CA GLN A 220 10.95 -28.84 -10.73
C GLN A 220 10.02 -27.63 -10.77
N ALA A 221 9.93 -26.84 -9.69
CA ALA A 221 9.14 -25.61 -9.60
C ALA A 221 9.98 -24.34 -9.83
N VAL A 222 11.24 -24.51 -10.25
CA VAL A 222 12.26 -23.44 -10.27
C VAL A 222 11.88 -22.29 -11.19
N GLU A 223 11.35 -22.55 -12.39
CA GLU A 223 11.06 -21.46 -13.34
C GLU A 223 9.96 -20.50 -12.84
N GLY A 224 8.84 -21.03 -12.33
CA GLY A 224 7.76 -20.22 -11.78
C GLY A 224 8.16 -19.47 -10.51
N ILE A 225 8.88 -20.12 -9.61
CA ILE A 225 9.36 -19.51 -8.36
C ILE A 225 10.42 -18.43 -8.63
N GLU A 226 11.33 -18.64 -9.59
CA GLU A 226 12.34 -17.64 -9.97
C GLU A 226 11.70 -16.44 -10.66
N ALA A 227 10.72 -16.65 -11.54
CA ALA A 227 9.95 -15.56 -12.16
C ALA A 227 9.20 -14.74 -11.09
N ALA A 228 8.54 -15.43 -10.15
CA ALA A 228 7.88 -14.80 -9.02
C ALA A 228 8.85 -14.01 -8.14
N ASN A 229 10.01 -14.61 -7.83
CA ASN A 229 11.05 -13.95 -7.06
C ASN A 229 11.57 -12.69 -7.75
N LYS A 230 11.81 -12.75 -9.07
CA LYS A 230 12.22 -11.59 -9.87
C LYS A 230 11.17 -10.47 -9.83
N ALA A 231 9.88 -10.82 -9.92
CA ALA A 231 8.79 -9.84 -9.81
C ALA A 231 8.67 -9.21 -8.41
N MET A 232 8.99 -9.97 -7.36
CA MET A 232 9.00 -9.48 -5.99
C MET A 232 10.24 -8.63 -5.66
N GLN A 233 11.32 -8.68 -6.45
CA GLN A 233 12.49 -7.82 -6.23
C GLN A 233 12.13 -6.34 -6.42
N LEU A 234 12.46 -5.54 -5.42
CA LEU A 234 12.22 -4.09 -5.39
C LEU A 234 13.55 -3.38 -5.62
N LYS A 235 13.56 -2.37 -6.50
CA LYS A 235 14.76 -1.61 -6.86
C LYS A 235 15.14 -0.65 -5.74
N THR A 236 14.16 -0.07 -5.05
CA THR A 236 14.39 0.85 -3.93
C THR A 236 13.46 0.60 -2.74
N ARG A 237 13.77 1.26 -1.60
CA ARG A 237 12.87 1.26 -0.42
C ARG A 237 11.54 1.99 -0.68
N ARG A 238 11.47 2.86 -1.70
CA ARG A 238 10.26 3.61 -2.09
C ARG A 238 9.28 2.75 -2.86
N ASP A 239 9.77 1.81 -3.69
CA ASP A 239 8.95 0.88 -4.47
C ASP A 239 7.99 0.02 -3.63
N PHE A 240 8.26 -0.14 -2.33
CA PHE A 240 7.35 -0.84 -1.43
C PHE A 240 5.98 -0.16 -1.32
N LEU A 241 5.95 1.17 -1.46
CA LEU A 241 4.75 1.98 -1.31
C LEU A 241 3.88 1.88 -2.58
N ASP A 242 4.52 1.85 -3.75
CA ASP A 242 3.86 1.50 -5.01
C ASP A 242 3.32 0.07 -4.97
N CYS A 243 4.01 -0.83 -4.27
CA CYS A 243 3.54 -2.20 -4.14
C CYS A 243 2.39 -2.40 -3.14
N ASP A 244 2.08 -1.42 -2.28
CA ASP A 244 0.87 -1.49 -1.45
C ASP A 244 -0.41 -1.33 -2.27
N LEU A 245 -0.30 -0.82 -3.51
CA LEU A 245 -1.40 -0.84 -4.48
C LEU A 245 -1.91 -2.27 -4.73
N TYR A 246 -1.02 -3.26 -4.76
CA TYR A 246 -1.43 -4.66 -4.88
C TYR A 246 -2.22 -5.14 -3.66
N HIS A 247 -1.81 -4.73 -2.46
CA HIS A 247 -2.56 -5.05 -1.25
C HIS A 247 -3.99 -4.48 -1.32
N MET A 248 -4.10 -3.19 -1.65
CA MET A 248 -5.39 -2.50 -1.77
C MET A 248 -6.26 -3.10 -2.87
N ALA A 249 -5.69 -3.50 -4.01
CA ALA A 249 -6.43 -4.21 -5.05
C ALA A 249 -6.92 -5.60 -4.57
N CYS A 250 -6.13 -6.33 -3.80
CA CYS A 250 -6.50 -7.66 -3.34
C CYS A 250 -7.55 -7.65 -2.22
N PHE A 251 -7.46 -6.69 -1.30
CA PHE A 251 -8.24 -6.71 -0.06
C PHE A 251 -9.11 -5.46 0.15
N GLY A 252 -9.13 -4.57 -0.84
CA GLY A 252 -9.86 -3.31 -0.78
C GLY A 252 -9.11 -2.24 0.00
N TRP A 253 -9.70 -1.05 0.01
CA TRP A 253 -9.29 0.04 0.88
C TRP A 253 -10.53 0.57 1.59
N PHE A 254 -10.56 0.39 2.92
CA PHE A 254 -11.79 0.48 3.71
C PHE A 254 -12.81 -0.57 3.24
N ASP A 255 -14.06 -0.17 3.00
CA ASP A 255 -15.12 -1.05 2.52
C ASP A 255 -15.28 -1.02 0.99
N ALA A 256 -14.39 -0.33 0.28
CA ALA A 256 -14.46 -0.16 -1.16
C ALA A 256 -13.55 -1.15 -1.91
N ASP A 257 -14.03 -1.62 -3.06
CA ASP A 257 -13.18 -2.30 -4.03
C ASP A 257 -12.21 -1.32 -4.66
N VAL A 258 -11.01 -1.78 -5.00
CA VAL A 258 -9.96 -0.91 -5.54
C VAL A 258 -9.59 -1.35 -6.94
N THR A 259 -9.58 -0.38 -7.85
CA THR A 259 -8.94 -0.49 -9.16
C THR A 259 -7.62 0.27 -9.11
N VAL A 260 -6.52 -0.40 -9.45
CA VAL A 260 -5.20 0.21 -9.59
C VAL A 260 -4.87 0.37 -11.06
N LEU A 261 -4.49 1.58 -11.46
CA LEU A 261 -3.91 1.86 -12.78
C LEU A 261 -2.39 1.95 -12.64
N THR A 262 -1.66 1.09 -13.35
CA THR A 262 -0.20 1.04 -13.22
C THR A 262 0.54 0.83 -14.55
N CYS A 263 1.79 1.29 -14.63
CA CYS A 263 2.69 0.98 -15.74
C CYS A 263 3.42 -0.36 -15.61
N ASP A 264 3.20 -1.12 -14.54
CA ASP A 264 3.98 -2.34 -14.30
C ASP A 264 3.77 -3.40 -15.41
N PRO A 265 4.82 -4.18 -15.75
CA PRO A 265 4.71 -5.23 -16.77
C PRO A 265 3.69 -6.30 -16.38
N PRO A 266 2.97 -6.91 -17.35
CA PRO A 266 1.96 -7.96 -17.09
C PRO A 266 2.46 -9.09 -16.18
N ASP A 267 3.65 -9.62 -16.48
CA ASP A 267 4.24 -10.71 -15.71
C ASP A 267 4.56 -10.28 -14.27
N SER A 268 4.99 -9.03 -14.07
CA SER A 268 5.25 -8.50 -12.73
C SER A 268 3.96 -8.40 -11.93
N ILE A 269 2.89 -7.88 -12.54
CA ILE A 269 1.57 -7.77 -11.92
C ILE A 269 1.04 -9.14 -11.51
N MET A 270 1.02 -10.09 -12.45
CA MET A 270 0.52 -11.45 -12.21
C MET A 270 1.27 -12.14 -11.07
N ASN A 271 2.60 -12.13 -11.13
CA ASN A 271 3.43 -12.77 -10.12
C ASN A 271 3.30 -12.11 -8.75
N ARG A 272 3.25 -10.77 -8.67
CA ARG A 272 3.06 -10.07 -7.39
C ARG A 272 1.72 -10.37 -6.76
N ILE A 273 0.62 -10.37 -7.54
CA ILE A 273 -0.70 -10.76 -7.03
C ILE A 273 -0.66 -12.22 -6.53
N ALA A 274 -0.11 -13.12 -7.33
CA ALA A 274 -0.06 -14.55 -7.03
C ALA A 274 0.71 -14.85 -5.73
N VAL A 275 1.90 -14.26 -5.57
CA VAL A 275 2.71 -14.36 -4.35
C VAL A 275 1.99 -13.70 -3.18
N TYR A 276 1.46 -12.49 -3.37
CA TYR A 276 0.82 -11.75 -2.29
C TYR A 276 -0.37 -12.52 -1.71
N LYS A 277 -1.27 -13.02 -2.56
CA LYS A 277 -2.40 -13.87 -2.14
C LYS A 277 -1.91 -15.15 -1.46
N GLY A 278 -0.92 -15.84 -2.03
CA GLY A 278 -0.36 -17.06 -1.44
C GLY A 278 0.24 -16.83 -0.04
N MET A 279 0.92 -15.71 0.18
CA MET A 279 1.45 -15.36 1.51
C MET A 279 0.31 -15.08 2.51
N VAL A 280 -0.75 -14.40 2.10
CA VAL A 280 -1.92 -14.16 2.97
C VAL A 280 -2.63 -15.47 3.31
N GLU A 281 -2.87 -16.34 2.33
CA GLU A 281 -3.46 -17.67 2.51
C GLU A 281 -2.59 -18.53 3.45
N SER A 282 -1.27 -18.49 3.29
CA SER A 282 -0.33 -19.19 4.16
C SER A 282 -0.41 -18.71 5.61
N VAL A 283 -0.48 -17.39 5.85
CA VAL A 283 -0.62 -16.86 7.21
C VAL A 283 -1.98 -17.25 7.80
N ALA A 284 -3.07 -17.14 7.03
CA ALA A 284 -4.42 -17.53 7.46
C ALA A 284 -4.48 -19.01 7.88
N ALA A 285 -3.90 -19.90 7.08
CA ALA A 285 -3.83 -21.34 7.39
C ALA A 285 -3.06 -21.65 8.69
N ASN A 286 -2.15 -20.75 9.11
CA ASN A 286 -1.34 -20.90 10.32
C ASN A 286 -1.87 -20.10 11.53
N ALA A 287 -3.03 -19.44 11.40
CA ALA A 287 -3.69 -18.69 12.45
C ALA A 287 -5.17 -19.12 12.60
N PRO A 288 -5.44 -20.42 12.90
CA PRO A 288 -6.80 -20.98 12.90
C PRO A 288 -7.71 -20.40 13.98
N ASP A 289 -7.14 -19.78 15.01
CA ASP A 289 -7.88 -19.18 16.13
C ASP A 289 -8.38 -17.76 15.82
N LEU A 290 -8.03 -17.18 14.66
CA LEU A 290 -8.59 -15.90 14.25
C LEU A 290 -10.06 -16.07 13.87
N PRO A 291 -10.97 -15.26 14.43
CA PRO A 291 -12.38 -15.24 14.02
C PRO A 291 -12.51 -15.04 12.50
N GLU A 292 -13.42 -15.79 11.86
CA GLU A 292 -13.62 -15.78 10.41
C GLU A 292 -14.02 -14.40 9.87
N ASP A 293 -14.73 -13.61 10.68
CA ASP A 293 -15.10 -12.20 10.40
C ASP A 293 -13.92 -11.22 10.48
N ARG A 294 -12.78 -11.65 11.04
CA ARG A 294 -11.53 -10.90 11.08
C ARG A 294 -10.54 -11.32 9.98
N LEU A 295 -10.85 -12.34 9.18
CA LEU A 295 -10.05 -12.71 8.02
C LEU A 295 -10.41 -11.80 6.84
N PRO A 296 -9.42 -11.29 6.09
CA PRO A 296 -9.71 -10.39 5.00
C PRO A 296 -10.16 -11.23 3.80
N ALA A 297 -11.41 -11.06 3.38
CA ALA A 297 -11.90 -11.68 2.15
C ALA A 297 -11.23 -11.00 0.94
N VAL A 298 -10.76 -11.79 -0.03
CA VAL A 298 -10.26 -11.26 -1.30
C VAL A 298 -11.40 -10.51 -1.99
N ARG A 299 -11.22 -9.21 -2.18
CA ARG A 299 -12.21 -8.31 -2.79
C ARG A 299 -12.25 -8.48 -4.31
N VAL A 300 -13.22 -7.86 -4.96
CA VAL A 300 -13.36 -7.86 -6.44
C VAL A 300 -12.53 -6.73 -7.06
N GLY A 301 -11.30 -6.51 -6.57
CA GLY A 301 -10.41 -5.48 -7.09
C GLY A 301 -9.76 -5.84 -8.42
N ILE A 302 -9.25 -4.81 -9.09
CA ILE A 302 -8.69 -4.88 -10.44
C ILE A 302 -7.33 -4.19 -10.43
N ILE A 303 -6.36 -4.77 -11.15
CA ILE A 303 -5.15 -4.06 -11.55
C ILE A 303 -5.17 -3.95 -13.06
N ALA A 304 -5.05 -2.74 -13.61
CA ALA A 304 -5.04 -2.49 -15.04
C ALA A 304 -3.69 -1.91 -15.45
N ARG A 305 -3.05 -2.55 -16.44
CA ARG A 305 -1.82 -2.05 -17.04
C ARG A 305 -2.15 -0.93 -18.02
N CYS A 306 -1.56 0.23 -17.78
CA CYS A 306 -1.72 1.42 -18.57
C CYS A 306 -0.38 1.80 -19.23
N GLU A 307 -0.42 2.12 -20.51
CA GLU A 307 0.71 2.76 -21.19
C GLU A 307 0.80 4.25 -20.80
N PRO A 308 1.96 4.91 -20.98
CA PRO A 308 2.10 6.35 -20.72
C PRO A 308 1.11 7.23 -21.51
N THR A 309 0.53 6.71 -22.59
CA THR A 309 -0.50 7.36 -23.40
C THR A 309 -1.90 7.34 -22.75
N GLY A 310 -2.08 6.62 -21.66
CA GLY A 310 -3.38 6.38 -21.02
C GLY A 310 -4.14 5.17 -21.56
N GLU A 311 -3.57 4.42 -22.51
CA GLU A 311 -4.19 3.20 -23.05
C GLU A 311 -4.13 2.05 -22.04
N ILE A 312 -5.28 1.41 -21.77
CA ILE A 312 -5.34 0.18 -20.97
C ILE A 312 -5.09 -1.01 -21.89
N THR A 313 -3.99 -1.73 -21.65
CA THR A 313 -3.60 -2.87 -22.49
C THR A 313 -3.95 -4.21 -21.88
N HIS A 314 -3.99 -4.29 -20.55
CA HIS A 314 -4.30 -5.53 -19.82
C HIS A 314 -5.10 -5.22 -18.57
N ILE A 315 -6.00 -6.13 -18.21
CA ILE A 315 -6.83 -6.05 -17.02
C ILE A 315 -6.70 -7.36 -16.25
N PHE A 316 -6.36 -7.25 -14.98
CA PHE A 316 -6.13 -8.36 -14.07
C PHE A 316 -7.16 -8.29 -12.92
N PRO A 317 -8.31 -8.96 -13.05
CA PRO A 317 -9.22 -9.17 -11.93
C PRO A 317 -8.51 -10.04 -10.89
N VAL A 318 -8.27 -9.50 -9.69
CA VAL A 318 -7.39 -10.13 -8.69
C VAL A 318 -7.86 -11.55 -8.30
N GLN A 319 -9.17 -11.75 -8.25
CA GLN A 319 -9.76 -13.06 -7.92
C GLN A 319 -9.41 -14.14 -8.95
N ARG A 320 -9.16 -13.77 -10.21
CA ARG A 320 -8.85 -14.71 -11.30
C ARG A 320 -7.37 -15.06 -11.39
N VAL A 321 -6.50 -14.34 -10.68
CA VAL A 321 -5.07 -14.63 -10.65
C VAL A 321 -4.83 -15.80 -9.69
N PRO A 322 -4.23 -16.92 -10.14
CA PRO A 322 -3.95 -18.06 -9.27
C PRO A 322 -2.92 -17.68 -8.20
N THR A 323 -2.93 -18.37 -7.06
CA THR A 323 -1.93 -18.18 -6.01
C THR A 323 -0.69 -19.03 -6.27
N ILE A 324 0.45 -18.56 -5.79
CA ILE A 324 1.69 -19.36 -5.72
C ILE A 324 1.85 -19.77 -4.26
N VAL A 325 1.71 -21.07 -3.99
CA VAL A 325 1.97 -21.71 -2.68
C VAL A 325 2.83 -22.96 -2.93
#